data_AF-A0A959RJM2-F1
#
_entry.id   AF-A0A959RJM2-F1
#
_cell.length_a   1.000
_cell.length_b   1.000
_cell.length_c   1.000
_cell.angle_alpha   90.00
_cell.angle_beta   90.00
_cell.angle_gamma   90.00
#
_symmetry.space_group_name_H-M   'P 1'
#
loop_
_entity.id
_entity.type
_entity.pdbx_description
1 polymer ?
#
loop_
_entity_poly.entity_id
_entity_poly.type
_entity_poly.pdbx_seq_one_letter_code
_entity_poly.pdbx_strand_id
1 'polypeptide(L)'
;MSIKIKKYHPATWVPTLYFSEGLPFVATSVVSVLMYKSLGLSDSEIAFFTTLIMWPWTLKPLWGPLLEMFKTKKHFVIATQFIGGVAFGLLALTLPLEGFLRYSLVMFVIIAFNSA
;
A
#
# COMPACT_ATOMS: atom_id res chain seq x y z
N MET A 1 -16.88 -34.58 15.57
CA MET A 1 -16.92 -33.16 15.97
C MET A 1 -17.09 -32.33 14.70
N SER A 2 -18.30 -31.82 14.42
CA SER A 2 -18.59 -31.10 13.17
C SER A 2 -18.17 -29.64 13.30
N ILE A 3 -17.17 -29.22 12.52
CA ILE A 3 -16.68 -27.83 12.52
C ILE A 3 -17.76 -26.95 11.89
N LYS A 4 -18.51 -26.19 12.72
CA LYS A 4 -19.46 -25.19 12.22
C LYS A 4 -18.67 -24.03 11.60
N ILE A 5 -18.62 -23.97 10.27
CA ILE A 5 -18.11 -22.80 9.55
C ILE A 5 -19.14 -21.67 9.68
N LYS A 6 -18.82 -20.63 10.44
CA LYS A 6 -19.65 -19.43 10.59
C LYS A 6 -19.67 -18.67 9.25
N LYS A 7 -20.81 -18.69 8.55
CA LYS A 7 -20.99 -17.93 7.30
C LYS A 7 -21.18 -16.45 7.63
N TYR A 8 -20.18 -15.63 7.34
CA TYR A 8 -20.27 -14.17 7.43
C TYR A 8 -20.84 -13.61 6.12
N HIS A 9 -21.77 -12.66 6.21
CA HIS A 9 -22.35 -12.03 5.02
C HIS A 9 -21.29 -11.16 4.32
N PRO A 10 -21.09 -11.27 2.99
CA PRO A 10 -20.06 -10.52 2.26
C PRO A 10 -20.05 -9.01 2.53
N ALA A 11 -21.24 -8.41 2.68
CA ALA A 11 -21.37 -6.99 2.96
C ALA A 11 -20.69 -6.52 4.26
N THR A 12 -20.38 -7.41 5.21
CA THR A 12 -19.72 -7.00 6.47
C THR A 12 -18.20 -6.82 6.34
N TRP A 13 -17.57 -7.32 5.27
CA TRP A 13 -16.11 -7.29 5.11
C TRP A 13 -15.64 -6.73 3.77
N VAL A 14 -16.48 -6.81 2.73
CA VAL A 14 -16.17 -6.25 1.41
C VAL A 14 -15.88 -4.75 1.47
N PRO A 15 -16.70 -3.91 2.14
CA PRO A 15 -16.42 -2.47 2.20
C PRO A 15 -15.09 -2.14 2.87
N THR A 16 -14.76 -2.83 3.97
CA THR A 16 -13.50 -2.61 4.69
C THR A 16 -12.28 -3.06 3.89
N LEU A 17 -12.40 -4.10 3.06
CA LEU A 17 -11.34 -4.52 2.15
C LEU A 17 -11.09 -3.46 1.07
N TYR A 18 -12.15 -3.01 0.39
CA TYR A 18 -12.03 -1.97 -0.64
C TYR A 18 -11.49 -0.66 -0.08
N PHE A 19 -11.85 -0.31 1.16
CA PHE A 19 -11.26 0.83 1.84
C PHE A 19 -9.76 0.64 2.10
N SER A 20 -9.38 -0.56 2.55
CA SER A 20 -7.97 -0.90 2.84
C SER A 20 -7.11 -0.94 1.58
N GLU A 21 -7.67 -1.31 0.43
CA GLU A 21 -6.96 -1.33 -0.86
C GLU A 21 -6.95 0.06 -1.52
N GLY A 22 -8.10 0.74 -1.51
CA GLY A 22 -8.29 2.02 -2.18
C GLY A 22 -7.51 3.18 -1.54
N LEU A 23 -7.38 3.21 -0.22
CA LEU A 23 -6.67 4.30 0.47
C LEU A 23 -5.17 4.33 0.12
N PRO A 24 -4.41 3.22 0.25
CA PRO A 24 -3.05 3.12 -0.28
C PRO A 24 -2.89 3.49 -1.76
N PHE A 25 -3.84 3.05 -2.59
CA PHE A 25 -3.82 3.36 -4.03
C PHE A 25 -3.96 4.87 -4.29
N VAL A 26 -4.90 5.56 -3.63
CA VAL A 26 -5.06 7.01 -3.77
C VAL A 26 -3.85 7.76 -3.21
N ALA A 27 -3.30 7.29 -2.08
CA ALA A 27 -2.11 7.90 -1.48
C ALA A 27 -0.89 7.85 -2.42
N THR A 28 -0.70 6.74 -3.12
CA THR A 28 0.44 6.54 -4.02
C THR A 28 0.23 7.20 -5.38
N SER A 29 -1.00 7.24 -5.90
CA SER A 29 -1.30 7.80 -7.23
C SER A 29 -1.44 9.32 -7.25
N VAL A 30 -2.06 9.90 -6.22
CA VAL A 30 -2.40 11.34 -6.19
C VAL A 30 -1.61 12.08 -5.10
N VAL A 31 -1.63 11.57 -3.86
CA VAL A 31 -1.04 12.30 -2.73
C VAL A 31 0.48 12.40 -2.86
N SER A 32 1.16 11.36 -3.33
CA SER A 32 2.61 11.38 -3.55
C SER A 32 3.04 12.47 -4.54
N VAL A 33 2.30 12.63 -5.65
CA VAL A 33 2.54 13.63 -6.70
C VAL A 33 2.39 15.03 -6.13
N LEU A 34 1.27 15.30 -5.47
CA LEU A 34 0.99 16.60 -4.86
C LEU A 34 2.01 16.94 -3.78
N MET A 35 2.37 15.97 -2.94
CA MET A 35 3.36 16.12 -1.89
C MET A 35 4.72 16.51 -2.45
N TYR A 36 5.24 15.76 -3.43
CA TYR A 36 6.54 16.08 -4.03
C TYR A 36 6.52 17.42 -4.78
N LYS A 37 5.43 17.75 -5.44
CA LYS A 37 5.27 19.06 -6.10
C LYS A 37 5.29 20.21 -5.09
N SER A 38 4.59 20.07 -3.96
CA SER A 38 4.60 21.06 -2.87
C SER A 38 5.94 21.18 -2.17
N LEU A 39 6.76 20.12 -2.20
CA LEU A 39 8.13 20.11 -1.64
C LEU A 39 9.19 20.63 -2.63
N GLY A 40 8.78 21.14 -3.78
CA GLY A 40 9.65 21.84 -4.73
C GLY A 40 10.36 20.96 -5.76
N LEU A 41 9.98 19.69 -5.90
CA LEU A 41 10.53 18.83 -6.94
C LEU A 41 10.09 19.25 -8.34
N SER A 42 10.96 19.01 -9.32
CA SER A 42 10.64 19.21 -10.74
C SER A 42 9.68 18.13 -11.26
N ASP A 43 8.95 18.45 -12.33
CA ASP A 43 8.00 17.51 -12.93
C ASP A 43 8.68 16.25 -13.49
N SER A 44 9.93 16.37 -13.96
CA SER A 44 10.72 15.22 -14.43
C SER A 44 11.12 14.28 -13.29
N GLU A 45 11.49 14.82 -12.13
CA GLU A 45 11.80 14.00 -10.95
C GLU A 45 10.56 13.30 -10.43
N ILE A 46 9.44 14.00 -10.35
CA ILE A 46 8.16 13.43 -9.92
C ILE A 46 7.74 12.30 -10.85
N ALA A 47 7.83 12.49 -12.17
CA ALA A 47 7.53 11.45 -13.15
C ALA A 47 8.42 10.20 -12.97
N PHE A 48 9.71 10.40 -12.70
CA PHE A 48 10.64 9.30 -12.44
C PHE A 48 10.27 8.52 -11.16
N PHE A 49 10.05 9.23 -10.05
CA PHE A 49 9.78 8.59 -8.75
C PHE A 49 8.38 7.95 -8.69
N THR A 50 7.38 8.56 -9.31
CA THR A 50 6.04 7.96 -9.41
C THR A 50 6.06 6.68 -10.22
N THR A 51 6.86 6.63 -11.29
CA THR A 51 7.08 5.39 -12.05
C THR A 51 7.67 4.30 -11.16
N LEU A 52 8.65 4.61 -10.31
CA LEU A 52 9.19 3.65 -9.33
C LEU A 52 8.15 3.20 -8.30
N ILE A 53 7.30 4.11 -7.83
CA ILE A 53 6.21 3.78 -6.90
C ILE A 53 5.22 2.83 -7.57
N MET A 54 5.00 2.91 -8.90
CA MET A 54 4.05 2.07 -9.65
C MET A 54 4.53 0.65 -9.99
N TRP A 55 5.82 0.34 -9.81
CA TRP A 55 6.38 -1.00 -10.04
C TRP A 55 5.66 -2.15 -9.30
N PRO A 56 5.19 -1.96 -8.05
CA PRO A 56 4.41 -2.95 -7.34
C PRO A 56 3.08 -3.29 -8.01
N TRP A 57 2.59 -2.64 -9.06
CA TRP A 57 1.45 -3.16 -9.82
C TRP A 57 1.88 -3.91 -11.07
N THR A 58 3.02 -3.52 -11.66
CA THR A 58 3.59 -4.16 -12.85
C THR A 58 4.02 -5.61 -12.57
N LEU A 59 4.60 -5.86 -11.40
CA LEU A 59 5.09 -7.18 -11.02
C LEU A 59 3.99 -8.10 -10.44
N LYS A 60 2.70 -7.68 -10.49
CA LYS A 60 1.52 -8.42 -9.98
C LYS A 60 1.42 -9.88 -10.40
N PRO A 61 1.77 -10.25 -11.64
CA PRO A 61 1.80 -11.65 -12.04
C PRO A 61 2.75 -12.53 -11.20
N LEU A 62 3.80 -11.97 -10.60
CA LEU A 62 4.83 -12.73 -9.88
C LEU A 62 4.43 -13.12 -8.45
N TRP A 63 3.72 -12.25 -7.73
CA TRP A 63 3.31 -12.56 -6.35
C TRP A 63 1.91 -13.13 -6.23
N GLY A 64 1.05 -13.06 -7.26
CA GLY A 64 -0.23 -13.78 -7.27
C GLY A 64 -0.10 -15.25 -6.83
N PRO A 65 0.82 -16.04 -7.42
CA PRO A 65 1.09 -17.41 -7.00
C PRO A 65 1.65 -17.55 -5.58
N LEU A 66 2.48 -16.61 -5.13
CA LEU A 66 3.04 -16.60 -3.76
C LEU A 66 1.91 -16.44 -2.72
N LEU A 67 0.93 -15.57 -2.99
CA LEU A 67 -0.21 -15.34 -2.11
C LEU A 67 -1.12 -16.57 -1.99
N GLU A 68 -1.23 -17.38 -3.05
CA GLU A 68 -1.97 -18.64 -3.02
C GLU A 68 -1.31 -19.72 -2.16
N MET A 69 0.01 -19.66 -1.96
CA MET A 69 0.73 -20.58 -1.07
C MET A 69 0.49 -20.29 0.43
N PHE A 70 0.07 -19.07 0.80
CA PHE A 70 -0.18 -18.72 2.19
C PHE A 70 -1.55 -19.23 2.66
N LYS A 71 -1.53 -20.25 3.53
CA LYS A 71 -2.67 -21.06 3.98
C LYS A 71 -3.89 -20.33 4.57
N THR A 72 -3.79 -19.06 5.01
CA THR A 72 -4.95 -18.34 5.57
C THR A 72 -5.05 -16.90 5.07
N LYS A 73 -5.89 -16.69 4.04
CA LYS A 73 -6.16 -15.39 3.41
C LYS A 73 -6.47 -14.26 4.41
N LYS A 74 -7.13 -14.57 5.53
CA LYS A 74 -7.49 -13.59 6.56
C LYS A 74 -6.29 -13.02 7.33
N HIS A 75 -5.33 -13.85 7.74
CA HIS A 75 -4.17 -13.37 8.50
C HIS A 75 -3.26 -12.51 7.61
N PHE A 76 -3.14 -12.88 6.34
CA PHE A 76 -2.40 -12.11 5.35
C PHE A 76 -2.98 -10.68 5.22
N VAL A 77 -4.30 -10.55 5.02
CA VAL A 77 -4.98 -9.24 4.94
C VAL A 77 -4.78 -8.39 6.20
N ILE A 78 -4.90 -8.98 7.39
CA ILE A 78 -4.75 -8.23 8.64
C ILE A 78 -3.29 -7.77 8.80
N ALA A 79 -2.32 -8.60 8.43
CA ALA A 79 -0.91 -8.24 8.47
C ALA A 79 -0.59 -7.08 7.52
N THR A 80 -1.07 -7.12 6.27
CA THR A 80 -0.84 -6.04 5.29
C THR A 80 -1.52 -4.73 5.69
N GLN A 81 -2.72 -4.80 6.29
CA GLN A 81 -3.39 -3.62 6.88
C GLN A 81 -2.55 -2.99 8.00
N PHE A 82 -1.98 -3.79 8.90
CA PHE A 82 -1.13 -3.28 9.98
C PHE A 82 0.17 -2.67 9.43
N ILE A 83 0.83 -3.36 8.49
CA ILE A 83 2.04 -2.86 7.82
C ILE A 83 1.74 -1.53 7.10
N GLY A 84 0.62 -1.45 6.39
CA GLY A 84 0.18 -0.22 5.71
C GLY A 84 -0.04 0.93 6.70
N GLY A 85 -0.75 0.69 7.81
CA GLY A 85 -0.95 1.70 8.85
C GLY A 85 0.35 2.21 9.47
N VAL A 86 1.29 1.30 9.79
CA VAL A 86 2.61 1.68 10.29
C VAL A 86 3.39 2.46 9.22
N ALA A 87 3.36 2.04 7.96
CA ALA A 87 4.05 2.73 6.87
C ALA A 87 3.52 4.16 6.66
N PHE A 88 2.21 4.39 6.80
CA PHE A 88 1.63 5.74 6.78
C PHE A 88 2.11 6.60 7.95
N GLY A 89 2.16 6.05 9.16
CA GLY A 89 2.69 6.75 10.33
C GLY A 89 4.15 7.13 10.15
N LEU A 90 4.97 6.20 9.65
CA LEU A 90 6.38 6.44 9.35
C LEU A 90 6.56 7.45 8.22
N LEU A 91 5.75 7.39 7.16
CA LEU A 91 5.77 8.37 6.07
C LEU A 91 5.61 9.80 6.61
N ALA A 92 4.66 10.04 7.50
CA ALA A 92 4.46 11.35 8.12
C ALA A 92 5.70 11.82 8.90
N LEU A 93 6.37 10.91 9.62
CA LEU A 93 7.60 11.21 10.37
C LEU A 93 8.82 11.47 9.48
N THR A 94 8.77 11.08 8.19
CA THR A 94 9.89 11.29 7.27
C THR A 94 9.92 12.69 6.65
N LEU A 95 8.79 13.40 6.61
CA LEU A 95 8.67 14.73 6.02
C LEU A 95 9.60 15.81 6.62
N PRO A 96 9.82 15.89 7.95
CA PRO A 96 10.72 16.90 8.52
C PRO A 96 12.21 16.55 8.39
N LEU A 97 12.58 15.39 7.83
CA LEU A 97 13.98 14.96 7.73
C LEU A 97 14.68 15.60 6.51
N GLU A 98 15.97 15.90 6.62
CA GLU A 98 16.79 16.40 5.49
C GLU A 98 16.82 15.42 4.30
N GLY A 99 16.66 14.13 4.57
CA GLY A 99 16.59 13.06 3.56
C GLY A 99 15.16 12.63 3.19
N PHE A 100 14.13 13.47 3.42
CA PHE A 100 12.72 13.10 3.33
C PHE A 100 12.40 12.31 2.05
N LEU A 101 12.92 12.75 0.90
CA LEU A 101 12.65 12.16 -0.41
C LEU A 101 12.92 10.66 -0.45
N ARG A 102 14.09 10.24 0.05
CA ARG A 102 14.52 8.84 -0.02
C ARG A 102 13.66 7.98 0.90
N TYR A 103 13.41 8.46 2.12
CA TYR A 103 12.64 7.73 3.10
C TYR A 103 11.16 7.66 2.72
N SER A 104 10.56 8.76 2.24
CA SER A 104 9.18 8.80 1.79
C SER A 104 8.95 7.90 0.57
N LEU A 105 9.93 7.80 -0.34
CA LEU A 105 9.86 6.86 -1.48
C LEU A 105 9.79 5.41 -1.02
N VAL A 106 10.66 5.01 -0.11
CA VAL A 106 10.65 3.65 0.44
C VAL A 106 9.30 3.36 1.10
N MET A 107 8.77 4.30 1.87
CA MET A 107 7.46 4.15 2.50
C MET A 107 6.34 4.06 1.46
N PHE A 108 6.34 4.89 0.42
CA PHE A 108 5.34 4.81 -0.65
C PHE A 108 5.41 3.52 -1.45
N VAL A 109 6.60 2.96 -1.68
CA VAL A 109 6.76 1.64 -2.31
C VAL A 109 6.15 0.56 -1.42
N ILE A 110 6.38 0.59 -0.10
CA ILE A 110 5.76 -0.35 0.85
C ILE A 110 4.22 -0.21 0.85
N ILE A 111 3.72 1.02 0.84
CA ILE A 111 2.27 1.29 0.79
C ILE A 111 1.68 0.79 -0.54
N ALA A 112 2.38 1.00 -1.65
CA ALA A 112 2.00 0.47 -2.97
C ALA A 112 1.93 -1.06 -2.98
N PHE A 113 2.93 -1.75 -2.42
CA PHE A 113 2.91 -3.21 -2.28
C PHE A 113 1.74 -3.72 -1.42
N ASN A 114 1.33 -3.00 -0.37
CA ASN A 114 0.17 -3.40 0.43
C ASN A 114 -1.17 -3.28 -0.32
N SER A 115 -1.19 -2.49 -1.40
CA SER A 115 -2.38 -2.22 -2.20
C SER A 115 -2.48 -3.07 -3.47
N ALA A 116 -1.39 -3.74 -3.84
CA ALA A 116 -1.26 -4.49 -5.09
C ALA A 116 -1.52 -5.99 -4.90
#